data_AF-A0A060CBG5-F1
#
_entry.id   AF-A0A060CBG5-F1
#
_cell.length_a   1.000
_cell.length_b   1.000
_cell.length_c   1.000
_cell.angle_alpha   90.00
_cell.angle_beta   90.00
_cell.angle_gamma   90.00
#
_symmetry.space_group_name_H-M   'P 1'
#
loop_
_entity.id
_entity.type
_entity.pdbx_description
1 polymer ?
#
loop_
_entity_poly.entity_id
_entity_poly.type
_entity_poly.pdbx_seq_one_letter_code
_entity_poly.pdbx_strand_id
1 'polypeptide(L)'
;MRATDIDQAPQWVQDAVFYQIFPERFANGDHSIDPEGVVAWDSEPTATNFFGGDFSGIRAHLDHIVRLGANAIYLTPVFAAQTNHRYDSIDYQQIDPLLGGLPAFR
;
A
#
# COMPACT_ATOMS: atom_id res chain seq x y z
N MET A 1 3.34 -2.52 42.22
CA MET A 1 3.45 -2.18 40.79
C MET A 1 3.26 -0.68 40.69
N ARG A 2 4.26 0.11 40.27
CA ARG A 2 4.13 1.57 40.19
C ARG A 2 3.37 1.94 38.92
N ALA A 3 2.43 2.87 39.02
CA ALA A 3 1.54 3.33 37.94
C ALA A 3 2.23 4.25 36.91
N THR A 4 3.56 4.17 36.75
CA THR A 4 4.36 5.12 35.95
C THR A 4 4.84 4.58 34.61
N ASP A 5 4.63 3.31 34.31
CA ASP A 5 5.04 2.71 33.03
C ASP A 5 3.82 2.53 32.12
N ILE A 6 3.06 3.60 31.89
CA ILE A 6 2.02 3.61 30.85
C ILE A 6 2.74 3.94 29.55
N ASP A 7 2.93 2.94 28.70
CA ASP A 7 3.35 3.09 27.31
C ASP A 7 2.46 4.13 26.62
N GLN A 8 3.00 5.34 26.41
CA GLN A 8 2.27 6.42 25.73
C GLN A 8 2.38 6.19 24.23
N ALA A 9 1.28 5.75 23.61
CA ALA A 9 1.16 5.72 22.15
C ALA A 9 1.32 7.16 21.58
N PRO A 10 1.78 7.32 20.33
CA PRO A 10 1.84 8.63 19.70
C PRO A 10 0.47 9.31 19.75
N GLN A 11 0.41 10.52 20.32
CA GLN A 11 -0.85 11.22 20.62
C GLN A 11 -1.74 11.38 19.38
N TRP A 12 -1.15 11.59 18.19
CA TRP A 12 -1.88 11.78 16.93
C TRP A 12 -2.76 10.59 16.55
N VAL A 13 -2.44 9.37 17.03
CA VAL A 13 -3.21 8.15 16.72
C VAL A 13 -4.63 8.22 17.30
N GLN A 14 -4.83 8.96 18.39
CA GLN A 14 -6.16 9.12 19.01
C GLN A 14 -7.13 9.90 18.10
N ASP A 15 -6.59 10.77 17.25
CA ASP A 15 -7.36 11.57 16.29
C ASP A 15 -7.30 10.96 14.87
N ALA A 16 -6.67 9.80 14.71
CA ALA A 16 -6.44 9.20 13.41
C ALA A 16 -7.66 8.40 12.91
N VAL A 17 -8.03 8.65 11.66
CA VAL A 17 -8.92 7.79 10.87
C VAL A 17 -8.06 7.14 9.79
N PHE A 18 -7.77 5.85 10.00
CA PHE A 18 -6.93 5.07 9.09
C PHE A 18 -7.72 4.60 7.87
N TYR A 19 -7.11 4.76 6.69
CA TYR A 19 -7.52 4.10 5.46
C TYR A 19 -6.50 3.04 5.10
N GLN A 20 -6.88 1.76 5.16
CA GLN A 20 -5.99 0.67 4.76
C GLN A 20 -6.01 0.52 3.24
N ILE A 21 -4.83 0.42 2.64
CA ILE A 21 -4.66 0.20 1.20
C ILE A 21 -3.87 -1.09 0.97
N PHE A 22 -4.41 -1.93 0.10
CA PHE A 22 -3.67 -3.01 -0.56
C PHE A 22 -3.20 -2.49 -1.94
N PRO A 23 -1.93 -2.06 -2.10
CA PRO A 23 -1.49 -1.27 -3.26
C PRO A 23 -1.81 -1.92 -4.60
N GLU A 24 -1.59 -3.23 -4.69
CA GLU A 24 -1.77 -4.04 -5.90
C GLU A 24 -3.22 -4.00 -6.47
N ARG A 25 -4.21 -3.55 -5.67
CA ARG A 25 -5.64 -3.50 -6.06
C ARG A 25 -6.28 -2.14 -5.87
N PHE A 26 -5.52 -1.11 -5.48
CA PHE A 26 -6.14 0.19 -5.19
C PHE A 26 -6.41 1.00 -6.45
N ALA A 27 -5.37 1.21 -7.26
CA ALA A 27 -5.45 1.84 -8.57
C ALA A 27 -4.15 1.53 -9.35
N ASN A 28 -4.28 1.23 -10.64
CA ASN A 28 -3.16 1.18 -11.58
C ASN A 28 -2.98 2.57 -12.21
N GLY A 29 -1.84 3.21 -11.94
CA GLY A 29 -1.54 4.56 -12.39
C GLY A 29 -0.33 4.67 -13.30
N ASP A 30 0.50 3.62 -13.38
CA ASP A 30 1.65 3.52 -14.27
C ASP A 30 1.71 2.15 -14.94
N HIS A 31 1.03 2.03 -16.07
CA HIS A 31 1.03 0.81 -16.88
C HIS A 31 2.41 0.39 -17.42
N SER A 32 3.44 1.26 -17.35
CA SER A 32 4.78 0.91 -17.82
C SER A 32 5.54 -0.05 -16.91
N ILE A 33 5.06 -0.22 -15.67
CA ILE A 33 5.64 -1.11 -14.64
C ILE A 33 4.74 -2.30 -14.32
N ASP A 34 3.67 -2.51 -15.09
CA ASP A 34 2.76 -3.64 -14.91
C ASP A 34 3.53 -4.97 -14.99
N PRO A 35 3.34 -5.89 -14.03
CA PRO A 35 3.92 -7.22 -14.14
C PRO A 35 3.33 -7.99 -15.32
N GLU A 36 4.07 -8.99 -15.81
CA GLU A 36 3.55 -9.87 -16.84
C GLU A 36 2.30 -10.62 -16.34
N GLY A 37 1.27 -10.71 -17.18
CA GLY A 37 0.05 -11.43 -16.84
C GLY A 37 -0.93 -10.67 -15.94
N VAL A 38 -0.85 -9.34 -15.87
CA VAL A 38 -1.93 -8.53 -15.29
C VAL A 38 -3.28 -8.87 -15.93
N VAL A 39 -4.30 -9.07 -15.09
CA VAL A 39 -5.68 -9.32 -15.54
C VAL A 39 -6.44 -8.00 -15.63
N ALA A 40 -7.59 -8.01 -16.30
CA ALA A 40 -8.46 -6.83 -16.37
C ALA A 40 -8.92 -6.39 -14.96
N TRP A 41 -9.06 -5.09 -14.73
CA TRP A 41 -9.29 -4.53 -13.39
C TRP A 41 -10.56 -5.05 -12.69
N ASP A 42 -11.56 -5.44 -13.47
CA ASP A 42 -12.84 -6.00 -13.04
C ASP A 42 -12.85 -7.54 -12.91
N SER A 43 -11.70 -8.18 -13.12
CA SER A 43 -11.55 -9.64 -12.97
C SER A 43 -11.64 -10.09 -11.52
N GLU A 44 -11.98 -11.35 -11.29
CA GLU A 44 -12.00 -11.93 -9.95
C GLU A 44 -10.58 -12.05 -9.36
N PRO A 45 -10.31 -11.49 -8.17
CA PRO A 45 -9.06 -11.71 -7.45
C PRO A 45 -8.79 -13.18 -7.15
N THR A 46 -7.59 -13.64 -7.46
CA THR A 46 -7.08 -14.94 -7.01
C THR A 46 -5.90 -14.74 -6.07
N ALA A 47 -5.40 -15.84 -5.49
CA ALA A 47 -4.22 -15.79 -4.64
C ALA A 47 -2.96 -15.33 -5.38
N THR A 48 -2.91 -15.43 -6.72
CA THR A 48 -1.67 -15.27 -7.49
C THR A 48 -1.76 -14.31 -8.67
N ASN A 49 -2.95 -13.84 -9.06
CA ASN A 49 -3.06 -12.88 -10.16
C ASN A 49 -2.62 -11.47 -9.74
N PHE A 50 -2.28 -10.67 -10.74
CA PHE A 50 -1.92 -9.27 -10.61
C PHE A 50 -2.89 -8.39 -11.41
N PHE A 51 -3.10 -7.18 -10.95
CA PHE A 51 -3.95 -6.13 -11.52
C PHE A 51 -3.14 -4.86 -11.82
N GLY A 52 -1.90 -4.78 -11.34
CA GLY A 52 -0.97 -3.68 -11.63
C GLY A 52 -1.17 -2.45 -10.76
N GLY A 53 -1.79 -2.59 -9.58
CA GLY A 53 -1.94 -1.46 -8.68
C GLY A 53 -0.59 -0.98 -8.12
N ASP A 54 -0.40 0.34 -8.06
CA ASP A 54 0.91 0.98 -7.81
C ASP A 54 0.80 2.31 -7.03
N PHE A 55 1.95 2.93 -6.71
CA PHE A 55 1.97 4.21 -5.98
C PHE A 55 1.50 5.42 -6.82
N SER A 56 1.66 5.39 -8.14
CA SER A 56 1.14 6.44 -9.01
C SER A 56 -0.40 6.47 -8.96
N GLY A 57 -1.03 5.29 -8.92
CA GLY A 57 -2.46 5.12 -8.72
C GLY A 57 -2.90 5.62 -7.35
N ILE A 58 -2.18 5.25 -6.27
CA ILE A 58 -2.47 5.79 -4.93
C ILE A 58 -2.41 7.32 -4.93
N ARG A 59 -1.35 7.90 -5.49
CA ARG A 59 -1.14 9.35 -5.56
C ARG A 59 -2.27 10.06 -6.31
N ALA A 60 -2.72 9.50 -7.43
CA ALA A 60 -3.81 10.05 -8.24
C ALA A 60 -5.16 10.06 -7.50
N HIS A 61 -5.32 9.26 -6.45
CA HIS A 61 -6.57 9.08 -5.71
C HIS A 61 -6.51 9.56 -4.24
N LEU A 62 -5.45 10.27 -3.81
CA LEU A 62 -5.37 10.83 -2.44
C LEU A 62 -6.55 11.75 -2.12
N ASP A 63 -7.03 12.54 -3.09
CA ASP A 63 -8.19 13.40 -2.89
C ASP A 63 -9.46 12.61 -2.51
N HIS A 64 -9.63 11.38 -2.99
CA HIS A 64 -10.75 10.53 -2.58
C HIS A 64 -10.65 10.15 -1.10
N ILE A 65 -9.45 9.75 -0.65
CA ILE A 65 -9.18 9.36 0.74
C ILE A 65 -9.42 10.55 1.67
N VAL A 66 -8.95 11.74 1.29
CA VAL A 66 -9.19 12.99 2.04
C VAL A 66 -10.69 13.32 2.09
N ARG A 67 -11.42 13.19 0.97
CA ARG A 67 -12.88 13.43 0.94
C ARG A 67 -13.67 12.48 1.83
N LEU A 68 -13.20 11.25 2.03
CA LEU A 68 -13.80 10.30 2.98
C LEU A 68 -13.51 10.68 4.46
N GLY A 69 -12.60 11.61 4.71
CA GLY A 69 -12.23 12.09 6.04
C GLY A 69 -11.10 11.31 6.70
N ALA A 70 -10.41 10.43 5.96
CA ALA A 70 -9.24 9.74 6.50
C ALA A 70 -8.02 10.68 6.52
N ASN A 71 -7.19 10.55 7.56
CA ASN A 71 -6.01 11.38 7.79
C ASN A 71 -4.73 10.56 8.03
N ALA A 72 -4.82 9.23 7.97
CA ALA A 72 -3.71 8.31 8.04
C ALA A 72 -3.91 7.17 7.02
N ILE A 73 -2.83 6.74 6.37
CA ILE A 73 -2.85 5.60 5.45
C ILE A 73 -2.05 4.46 6.07
N TYR A 74 -2.63 3.26 6.08
CA TYR A 74 -1.93 2.03 6.39
C TYR A 74 -1.77 1.19 5.12
N LEU A 75 -0.53 1.00 4.67
CA LEU A 75 -0.22 0.15 3.52
C LEU A 75 0.04 -1.28 4.00
N THR A 76 -0.49 -2.28 3.27
CA THR A 76 0.05 -3.65 3.32
C THR A 76 1.50 -3.67 2.81
N PRO A 77 2.26 -4.78 2.91
CA PRO A 77 3.67 -4.80 2.55
C PRO A 77 3.98 -4.23 1.15
N VAL A 78 5.05 -3.43 1.07
CA VAL A 78 5.48 -2.70 -0.14
C VAL A 78 6.92 -2.98 -0.55
N PHE A 79 7.62 -3.78 0.23
CA PHE A 79 9.00 -4.17 -0.07
C PHE A 79 9.02 -5.22 -1.17
N ALA A 80 10.17 -5.33 -1.86
CA ALA A 80 10.36 -6.27 -2.95
C ALA A 80 9.97 -7.69 -2.52
N ALA A 81 9.14 -8.35 -3.32
CA ALA A 81 8.64 -9.70 -3.11
C ALA A 81 8.23 -10.34 -4.46
N GLN A 82 7.79 -11.60 -4.45
CA GLN A 82 7.37 -12.30 -5.67
C GLN A 82 5.85 -12.46 -5.80
N THR A 83 5.11 -12.37 -4.68
CA THR A 83 3.65 -12.47 -4.67
C THR A 83 2.96 -11.11 -4.74
N ASN A 84 1.69 -11.11 -5.15
CA ASN A 84 0.84 -9.91 -5.14
C ASN A 84 0.67 -9.29 -3.73
N HIS A 85 0.75 -10.11 -2.68
CA HIS A 85 0.53 -9.67 -1.30
C HIS A 85 1.81 -9.27 -0.56
N ARG A 86 2.98 -9.63 -1.10
CA ARG A 86 4.31 -9.17 -0.66
C ARG A 86 4.71 -9.47 0.78
N TYR A 87 4.06 -10.44 1.41
CA TYR A 87 4.42 -10.92 2.76
C TYR A 87 5.65 -11.85 2.72
N ASP A 88 6.05 -12.28 1.54
CA ASP A 88 7.25 -13.05 1.20
C ASP A 88 8.42 -12.13 0.81
N SER A 89 8.70 -11.10 1.63
CA SER A 89 9.71 -10.09 1.29
C SER A 89 11.09 -10.69 1.03
N ILE A 90 11.68 -10.33 -0.12
CA ILE A 90 13.02 -10.77 -0.53
C ILE A 90 14.10 -9.72 -0.20
N ASP A 91 13.74 -8.44 -0.11
CA ASP A 91 14.63 -7.35 0.33
C ASP A 91 13.84 -6.24 1.02
N TYR A 92 14.00 -6.11 2.35
CA TYR A 92 13.36 -5.07 3.16
C TYR A 92 13.93 -3.66 2.94
N GLN A 93 15.05 -3.52 2.22
CA GLN A 93 15.67 -2.23 1.90
C GLN A 93 15.27 -1.71 0.52
N GLN A 94 14.51 -2.50 -0.25
CA GLN A 94 14.03 -2.14 -1.57
C GLN A 94 12.50 -2.07 -1.59
N ILE A 95 11.97 -0.92 -1.97
CA ILE A 95 10.56 -0.79 -2.37
C ILE A 95 10.38 -1.55 -3.69
N ASP A 96 9.32 -2.34 -3.78
CA ASP A 96 9.04 -3.19 -4.93
C ASP A 96 9.00 -2.36 -6.24
N PRO A 97 9.82 -2.71 -7.25
CA PRO A 97 9.78 -2.06 -8.56
C PRO A 97 8.40 -2.08 -9.22
N LEU A 98 7.59 -3.13 -8.98
CA LEU A 98 6.21 -3.25 -9.49
C LEU A 98 5.24 -2.26 -8.83
N LEU A 99 5.65 -1.55 -7.78
CA LEU A 99 4.90 -0.43 -7.20
C LEU A 99 5.47 0.93 -7.63
N GLY A 100 6.57 0.95 -8.40
CA GLY A 100 7.27 2.16 -8.84
C GLY A 100 8.55 2.46 -8.05
N GLY A 101 8.93 1.58 -7.12
CA GLY A 101 10.17 1.70 -6.34
C GLY A 101 10.23 2.93 -5.44
N LEU A 102 11.43 3.20 -4.90
CA LEU A 102 11.66 4.32 -3.99
C LEU A 102 11.33 5.70 -4.58
N PRO A 103 11.56 5.98 -5.89
CA PRO A 103 11.19 7.27 -6.48
C PRO A 103 9.68 7.54 -6.47
N ALA A 104 8.84 6.51 -6.67
CA ALA A 104 7.39 6.68 -6.66
C ALA A 104 6.81 6.79 -5.24
N PHE A 105 7.52 6.26 -4.23
CA PHE A 105 7.08 6.25 -2.83
C PHE A 105 7.31 7.58 -2.08
N ARG A 106 8.24 8.42 -2.57
CA ARG A 106 8.59 9.71 -1.96
C ARG A 106 7.78 10.87 -2.54
#